data_AF-A0A8J8G5J0-F1
#
_entry.id   AF-A0A8J8G5J0-F1
#
_cell.length_a   1.000
_cell.length_b   1.000
_cell.length_c   1.000
_cell.angle_alpha   90.00
_cell.angle_beta   90.00
_cell.angle_gamma   90.00
#
_symmetry.space_group_name_H-M   'P 1'
#
loop_
_entity.id
_entity.type
_entity.pdbx_description
1 polymer ?
#
loop_
_entity_poly.entity_id
_entity_poly.type
_entity_poly.pdbx_seq_one_letter_code
_entity_poly.pdbx_strand_id
1 'polypeptide(L)'
;MKLVEESVKNFDAEASADLIKAEKFLKAQAKIEDDISVYDVDSVLNLYKLNGNSFGVLLKDNSILQILNAETTDLKNKSILASIENDEILENFAQIFEGNIKDFIQKNILVFGWGNLKYLAAYFRKIISSRNLEFLKTQISSKNQTIISIFPFPEKYKFLDNEYKYANDIGFFQLQSVLDPLFFEEDIRKINNTSINFQKTDKRNKFYLGRIMMAIYGYKTDHKNLADVLRGNYSVGANWVNSYKSSTYKVSDLKHVRYFDLLSYFSHRKTTKTKEIIILIMIYGMLILTVSPFFIRDYKFLGLALLVEFILYLIFNKKLSKNFEKHSKTQNDFSFYRKFKKFTYNFINLNLFLLIVAICILIIVTVVATLIAVPHSIVIFGVLIYKLIRNFNKR
;
A
#
# COMPACT_ATOMS: atom_id res chain seq x y z
N MET A 1 -30.20 19.09 -3.06
CA MET A 1 -31.03 19.79 -2.05
C MET A 1 -30.42 21.08 -1.53
N LYS A 2 -29.12 21.17 -1.20
CA LYS A 2 -28.48 22.46 -0.84
C LYS A 2 -28.76 23.59 -1.84
N LEU A 3 -28.62 23.31 -3.15
CA LEU A 3 -29.01 24.21 -4.24
C LEU A 3 -30.44 24.76 -4.14
N VAL A 4 -31.40 23.92 -3.70
CA VAL A 4 -32.80 24.33 -3.51
C VAL A 4 -32.95 25.18 -2.26
N GLU A 5 -32.34 24.76 -1.14
CA GLU A 5 -32.37 25.51 0.12
C GLU A 5 -31.76 26.92 -0.03
N GLU A 6 -30.74 27.07 -0.86
CA GLU A 6 -30.06 28.34 -1.13
C GLU A 6 -30.83 29.24 -2.11
N SER A 7 -31.61 28.66 -3.03
CA SER A 7 -32.21 29.39 -4.16
C SER A 7 -33.72 29.58 -4.05
N VAL A 8 -34.42 28.69 -3.34
CA VAL A 8 -35.88 28.73 -3.17
C VAL A 8 -36.19 29.28 -1.78
N LYS A 9 -36.61 30.55 -1.74
CA LYS A 9 -36.91 31.26 -0.49
C LYS A 9 -38.01 30.53 0.29
N ASN A 10 -37.75 30.27 1.58
CA ASN A 10 -38.66 29.59 2.51
C ASN A 10 -39.09 28.18 2.04
N PHE A 11 -38.21 27.44 1.36
CA PHE A 11 -38.51 26.08 0.91
C PHE A 11 -38.86 25.16 2.09
N ASP A 12 -40.07 24.60 2.05
CA ASP A 12 -40.51 23.54 2.94
C ASP A 12 -40.60 22.21 2.17
N ALA A 13 -39.77 21.24 2.57
CA ALA A 13 -39.72 19.92 1.94
C ALA A 13 -40.96 19.06 2.23
N GLU A 14 -41.78 19.44 3.23
CA GLU A 14 -43.04 18.78 3.55
C GLU A 14 -44.21 19.34 2.73
N ALA A 15 -44.06 20.56 2.18
CA ALA A 15 -45.07 21.20 1.35
C ALA A 15 -44.98 20.71 -0.11
N SER A 16 -46.05 20.06 -0.58
CA SER A 16 -46.13 19.54 -1.96
C SER A 16 -45.93 20.62 -3.03
N ALA A 17 -46.43 21.84 -2.79
CA ALA A 17 -46.25 22.98 -3.68
C ALA A 17 -44.78 23.41 -3.81
N ASP A 18 -44.01 23.29 -2.74
CA ASP A 18 -42.58 23.65 -2.72
C ASP A 18 -41.72 22.56 -3.36
N LEU A 19 -42.07 21.28 -3.20
CA LEU A 19 -41.46 20.18 -3.96
C LEU A 19 -41.65 20.35 -5.47
N ILE A 20 -42.80 20.86 -5.93
CA ILE A 20 -43.03 21.16 -7.35
C ILE A 20 -42.14 22.33 -7.82
N LYS A 21 -41.95 23.36 -6.97
CA LYS A 21 -41.03 24.47 -7.29
C LYS A 21 -39.58 23.98 -7.37
N ALA A 22 -39.16 23.15 -6.42
CA ALA A 22 -37.83 22.52 -6.40
C ALA A 22 -37.61 21.65 -7.64
N GLU A 23 -38.63 20.88 -8.06
CA GLU A 23 -38.58 20.09 -9.29
C GLU A 23 -38.32 20.93 -10.53
N LYS A 24 -39.10 22.01 -10.71
CA LYS A 24 -38.92 22.91 -11.85
C LYS A 24 -37.54 23.59 -11.83
N PHE A 25 -37.08 24.01 -10.67
CA PHE A 25 -35.77 24.64 -10.49
C PHE A 25 -34.63 23.67 -10.81
N LEU A 26 -34.62 22.48 -10.21
CA LEU A 26 -33.56 21.49 -10.40
C LEU A 26 -33.52 20.96 -11.84
N LYS A 27 -34.69 20.75 -12.49
CA LYS A 27 -34.74 20.38 -13.91
C LYS A 27 -34.28 21.49 -14.84
N ALA A 28 -34.46 22.76 -14.45
CA ALA A 28 -33.90 23.88 -15.20
C ALA A 28 -32.37 23.91 -15.03
N GLN A 29 -31.86 23.69 -13.82
CA GLN A 29 -30.42 23.64 -13.60
C GLN A 29 -29.73 22.47 -14.30
N ALA A 30 -30.34 21.29 -14.30
CA ALA A 30 -29.86 20.13 -15.06
C ALA A 30 -29.76 20.35 -16.58
N LYS A 31 -30.33 21.44 -17.13
CA LYS A 31 -30.18 21.84 -18.54
C LYS A 31 -29.04 22.84 -18.77
N ILE A 32 -28.55 23.47 -17.71
CA ILE A 32 -27.52 24.51 -17.73
C ILE A 32 -26.18 23.93 -17.27
N GLU A 33 -26.22 23.05 -16.27
CA GLU A 33 -25.09 22.44 -15.59
C GLU A 33 -24.97 20.96 -15.97
N ASP A 34 -23.86 20.57 -16.60
CA ASP A 34 -23.60 19.20 -17.08
C ASP A 34 -23.39 18.18 -15.94
N ASP A 35 -23.13 18.65 -14.71
CA ASP A 35 -22.89 17.83 -13.52
C ASP A 35 -24.17 17.42 -12.78
N ILE A 36 -25.33 17.93 -13.19
CA ILE A 36 -26.63 17.57 -12.61
C ILE A 36 -27.45 16.78 -13.63
N SER A 37 -27.67 15.50 -13.37
CA SER A 37 -28.54 14.66 -14.20
C SER A 37 -30.01 14.86 -13.87
N VAL A 38 -30.85 14.97 -14.89
CA VAL A 38 -32.33 14.97 -14.73
C VAL A 38 -32.81 13.72 -13.99
N TYR A 39 -32.14 12.57 -14.21
CA TYR A 39 -32.44 11.33 -13.51
C TYR A 39 -32.21 11.46 -12.00
N ASP A 40 -31.07 12.04 -11.61
CA ASP A 40 -30.73 12.22 -10.18
C ASP A 40 -31.72 13.20 -9.51
N VAL A 41 -32.16 14.22 -10.25
CA VAL A 41 -33.21 15.15 -9.80
C VAL A 41 -34.51 14.40 -9.51
N ASP A 42 -34.99 13.57 -10.45
CA ASP A 42 -36.21 12.78 -10.26
C ASP A 42 -36.08 11.79 -9.10
N SER A 43 -34.93 11.12 -8.97
CA SER A 43 -34.65 10.21 -7.85
C SER A 43 -34.68 10.91 -6.49
N VAL A 44 -34.03 12.08 -6.37
CA VAL A 44 -34.04 12.86 -5.13
C VAL A 44 -35.44 13.34 -4.78
N LEU A 45 -36.19 13.86 -5.75
CA LEU A 45 -37.55 14.36 -5.50
C LEU A 45 -38.52 13.24 -5.13
N ASN A 46 -38.41 12.08 -5.76
CA ASN A 46 -39.20 10.91 -5.38
C ASN A 46 -38.89 10.47 -3.94
N LEU A 47 -37.62 10.52 -3.53
CA LEU A 47 -37.23 10.22 -2.14
C LEU A 47 -37.91 11.17 -1.15
N TYR A 48 -37.96 12.48 -1.42
CA TYR A 48 -38.66 13.45 -0.58
C TYR A 48 -40.20 13.32 -0.66
N LYS A 49 -40.78 13.01 -1.83
CA LYS A 49 -42.23 12.77 -1.96
C LYS A 49 -42.69 11.56 -1.14
N LEU A 50 -41.86 10.51 -1.07
CA LEU A 50 -42.18 9.27 -0.37
C LEU A 50 -41.87 9.33 1.14
N ASN A 51 -40.84 10.08 1.55
CA ASN A 51 -40.34 10.04 2.93
C ASN A 51 -40.39 11.41 3.65
N GLY A 52 -40.88 12.46 2.99
CA GLY A 52 -40.84 13.83 3.51
C GLY A 52 -39.41 14.27 3.83
N ASN A 53 -39.25 15.01 4.93
CA ASN A 53 -37.95 15.44 5.43
C ASN A 53 -37.35 14.48 6.49
N SER A 54 -37.87 13.26 6.62
CA SER A 54 -37.51 12.33 7.70
C SER A 54 -36.01 11.99 7.74
N PHE A 55 -35.33 12.02 6.58
CA PHE A 55 -33.88 11.78 6.49
C PHE A 55 -33.02 13.05 6.52
N GLY A 56 -33.62 14.24 6.64
CA GLY A 56 -32.91 15.50 6.52
C GLY A 56 -31.74 15.64 7.50
N VAL A 57 -31.89 15.16 8.73
CA VAL A 57 -30.82 15.15 9.74
C VAL A 57 -29.69 14.19 9.34
N LEU A 58 -30.03 13.00 8.82
CA LEU A 58 -29.05 12.00 8.36
C LEU A 58 -28.24 12.50 7.17
N LEU A 59 -28.92 13.07 6.17
CA LEU A 59 -28.30 13.55 4.93
C LEU A 59 -27.47 14.84 5.11
N LYS A 60 -27.53 15.48 6.28
CA LYS A 60 -26.65 16.60 6.65
C LYS A 60 -25.33 16.15 7.29
N ASP A 61 -25.24 14.89 7.77
CA ASP A 61 -24.01 14.38 8.37
C ASP A 61 -22.98 13.98 7.31
N ASN A 62 -21.77 14.53 7.44
CA ASN A 62 -20.71 14.29 6.46
C ASN A 62 -20.25 12.83 6.43
N SER A 63 -20.28 12.11 7.55
CA SER A 63 -19.89 10.69 7.58
C SER A 63 -20.93 9.83 6.88
N ILE A 64 -22.21 10.14 7.07
CA ILE A 64 -23.31 9.50 6.34
C ILE A 64 -23.14 9.73 4.85
N LEU A 65 -22.89 10.97 4.41
CA LEU A 65 -22.64 11.27 3.00
C LEU A 65 -21.42 10.52 2.45
N GLN A 66 -20.32 10.45 3.21
CA GLN A 66 -19.15 9.66 2.85
C GLN A 66 -19.47 8.17 2.70
N ILE A 67 -20.32 7.61 3.57
CA ILE A 67 -20.79 6.24 3.45
C ILE A 67 -21.63 6.09 2.19
N LEU A 68 -22.60 6.97 1.94
CA LEU A 68 -23.48 6.88 0.77
C LEU A 68 -22.74 7.02 -0.57
N ASN A 69 -21.67 7.83 -0.59
CA ASN A 69 -20.82 8.05 -1.77
C ASN A 69 -19.69 7.01 -1.91
N ALA A 70 -19.65 6.00 -1.04
CA ALA A 70 -18.57 5.01 -0.99
C ALA A 70 -17.17 5.65 -0.91
N GLU A 71 -17.00 6.73 -0.15
CA GLU A 71 -15.70 7.36 0.06
C GLU A 71 -14.85 6.52 1.01
N THR A 72 -13.56 6.35 0.72
CA THR A 72 -12.65 5.52 1.54
C THR A 72 -11.73 6.33 2.44
N THR A 73 -11.98 7.64 2.56
CA THR A 73 -11.28 8.49 3.52
C THR A 73 -11.69 8.12 4.94
N ASP A 74 -10.79 8.34 5.91
CA ASP A 74 -11.06 7.99 7.31
C ASP A 74 -12.34 8.66 7.83
N LEU A 75 -13.27 7.85 8.33
CA LEU A 75 -14.43 8.34 9.06
C LEU A 75 -13.95 8.95 10.39
N LYS A 76 -14.14 10.26 10.58
CA LYS A 76 -13.58 11.01 11.73
C LYS A 76 -14.64 11.53 12.71
N ASN A 77 -15.90 11.65 12.29
CA ASN A 77 -16.92 12.31 13.11
C ASN A 77 -17.73 11.30 13.91
N LYS A 78 -18.08 11.66 15.15
CA LYS A 78 -18.98 10.86 15.98
C LYS A 78 -20.32 10.69 15.26
N SER A 79 -20.89 9.50 15.37
CA SER A 79 -22.18 9.19 14.76
C SER A 79 -23.31 10.00 15.40
N ILE A 80 -24.14 10.62 14.54
CA ILE A 80 -25.38 11.29 14.92
C ILE A 80 -26.53 10.30 15.22
N LEU A 81 -26.35 9.01 14.96
CA LEU A 81 -27.43 8.03 15.10
C LEU A 81 -27.89 7.85 16.56
N ALA A 82 -27.02 8.17 17.53
CA ALA A 82 -27.37 8.10 18.94
C ALA A 82 -28.40 9.17 19.36
N SER A 83 -28.51 10.28 18.61
CA SER A 83 -29.50 11.34 18.87
C SER A 83 -30.81 11.16 18.11
N ILE A 84 -30.97 10.08 17.34
CA ILE A 84 -32.19 9.79 16.58
C ILE A 84 -32.96 8.73 17.37
N GLU A 85 -34.06 9.15 18.00
CA GLU A 85 -34.89 8.29 18.86
C GLU A 85 -35.84 7.39 18.06
N ASN A 86 -36.18 7.79 16.83
CA ASN A 86 -37.08 7.02 15.98
C ASN A 86 -36.32 5.96 15.19
N ASP A 87 -36.35 4.71 15.67
CA ASP A 87 -35.70 3.57 15.03
C ASP A 87 -36.33 3.20 13.66
N GLU A 88 -37.61 3.51 13.42
CA GLU A 88 -38.28 3.26 12.12
C GLU A 88 -37.65 4.10 11.00
N ILE A 89 -37.28 5.36 11.30
CA ILE A 89 -36.56 6.21 10.34
C ILE A 89 -35.22 5.59 9.97
N LEU A 90 -34.51 5.02 10.94
CA LEU A 90 -33.20 4.40 10.72
C LEU A 90 -33.32 3.10 9.92
N GLU A 91 -34.36 2.31 10.19
CA GLU A 91 -34.65 1.09 9.43
C GLU A 91 -35.01 1.41 7.97
N ASN A 92 -35.92 2.36 7.75
CA ASN A 92 -36.30 2.79 6.41
C ASN A 92 -35.10 3.36 5.65
N PHE A 93 -34.25 4.15 6.31
CA PHE A 93 -33.02 4.65 5.73
C PHE A 93 -32.08 3.50 5.32
N ALA A 94 -31.89 2.50 6.19
CA ALA A 94 -31.04 1.34 5.93
C ALA A 94 -31.53 0.53 4.71
N GLN A 95 -32.85 0.42 4.52
CA GLN A 95 -33.45 -0.28 3.38
C GLN A 95 -33.29 0.53 2.07
N ILE A 96 -33.59 1.82 2.09
CA ILE A 96 -33.52 2.68 0.89
C ILE A 96 -32.09 2.81 0.38
N PHE A 97 -31.12 2.97 1.29
CA PHE A 97 -29.70 3.15 0.95
C PHE A 97 -28.89 1.85 1.03
N GLU A 98 -29.55 0.69 1.03
CA GLU A 98 -28.90 -0.61 1.16
C GLU A 98 -27.79 -0.80 0.11
N GLY A 99 -28.04 -0.41 -1.15
CA GLY A 99 -27.06 -0.48 -2.23
C GLY A 99 -25.83 0.37 -1.98
N ASN A 100 -26.01 1.65 -1.62
CA ASN A 100 -24.90 2.57 -1.33
C ASN A 100 -24.03 2.08 -0.16
N ILE A 101 -24.65 1.58 0.91
CA ILE A 101 -23.93 1.06 2.08
C ILE A 101 -23.15 -0.21 1.70
N LYS A 102 -23.72 -1.08 0.87
CA LYS A 102 -23.02 -2.25 0.33
C LYS A 102 -21.81 -1.85 -0.51
N ASP A 103 -21.94 -0.83 -1.35
CA ASP A 103 -20.85 -0.34 -2.19
C ASP A 103 -19.71 0.24 -1.35
N PHE A 104 -20.04 0.99 -0.30
CA PHE A 104 -19.05 1.44 0.68
C PHE A 104 -18.31 0.26 1.34
N ILE A 105 -19.04 -0.79 1.74
CA ILE A 105 -18.44 -1.99 2.33
C ILE A 105 -17.47 -2.65 1.34
N GLN A 106 -17.92 -2.88 0.10
CA GLN A 106 -17.12 -3.51 -0.95
C GLN A 106 -15.86 -2.72 -1.27
N LYS A 107 -15.98 -1.40 -1.44
CA LYS A 107 -14.85 -0.54 -1.77
C LYS A 107 -13.83 -0.49 -0.65
N ASN A 108 -14.26 -0.43 0.61
CA ASN A 108 -13.34 -0.49 1.75
C ASN A 108 -12.67 -1.87 1.88
N ILE A 109 -13.35 -2.98 1.57
CA ILE A 109 -12.71 -4.30 1.50
C ILE A 109 -11.59 -4.33 0.45
N LEU A 110 -11.83 -3.78 -0.74
CA LEU A 110 -10.86 -3.77 -1.84
C LEU A 110 -9.60 -2.95 -1.52
N VAL A 111 -9.75 -1.84 -0.82
CA VAL A 111 -8.61 -0.96 -0.47
C VAL A 111 -8.01 -1.25 0.91
N PHE A 112 -8.43 -2.34 1.57
CA PHE A 112 -8.02 -2.68 2.95
C PHE A 112 -8.39 -1.60 4.00
N GLY A 113 -9.49 -0.89 3.80
CA GLY A 113 -10.04 0.13 4.69
C GLY A 113 -10.73 -0.46 5.94
N TRP A 114 -10.07 -1.39 6.65
CA TRP A 114 -10.66 -2.10 7.80
C TRP A 114 -11.03 -1.16 8.96
N GLY A 115 -10.28 -0.07 9.13
CA GLY A 115 -10.59 0.98 10.11
C GLY A 115 -11.95 1.63 9.86
N ASN A 116 -12.27 1.94 8.60
CA ASN A 116 -13.57 2.51 8.21
C ASN A 116 -14.71 1.52 8.43
N LEU A 117 -14.51 0.25 8.05
CA LEU A 117 -15.51 -0.80 8.30
C LEU A 117 -15.75 -1.02 9.80
N LYS A 118 -14.68 -0.95 10.61
CA LYS A 118 -14.78 -1.04 12.07
C LYS A 118 -15.55 0.15 12.62
N TYR A 119 -15.28 1.35 12.11
CA TYR A 119 -15.99 2.57 12.51
C TYR A 119 -17.48 2.51 12.13
N LEU A 120 -17.78 2.06 10.91
CA LEU A 120 -19.13 1.79 10.43
C LEU A 120 -19.86 0.81 11.37
N ALA A 121 -19.25 -0.33 11.68
CA ALA A 121 -19.83 -1.36 12.54
C ALA A 121 -20.00 -0.90 14.00
N ALA A 122 -19.12 -0.03 14.51
CA ALA A 122 -19.19 0.45 15.89
C ALA A 122 -20.20 1.58 16.08
N TYR A 123 -20.25 2.54 15.16
CA TYR A 123 -20.95 3.80 15.36
C TYR A 123 -22.15 3.99 14.43
N PHE A 124 -22.19 3.29 13.30
CA PHE A 124 -23.25 3.40 12.30
C PHE A 124 -24.05 2.10 12.14
N ARG A 125 -23.97 1.17 13.11
CA ARG A 125 -24.63 -0.14 13.03
C ARG A 125 -26.12 -0.08 12.70
N LYS A 126 -26.85 0.91 13.24
CA LYS A 126 -28.30 1.05 13.04
C LYS A 126 -28.72 1.32 11.60
N ILE A 127 -27.83 1.83 10.75
CA ILE A 127 -28.12 2.03 9.31
C ILE A 127 -27.62 0.87 8.44
N ILE A 128 -26.99 -0.16 9.04
CA ILE A 128 -26.54 -1.33 8.29
C ILE A 128 -27.68 -2.36 8.28
N SER A 129 -28.24 -2.64 7.11
CA SER A 129 -29.25 -3.70 6.96
C SER A 129 -28.70 -5.06 7.38
N SER A 130 -29.57 -5.97 7.84
CA SER A 130 -29.19 -7.34 8.18
C SER A 130 -28.49 -8.06 7.04
N ARG A 131 -28.90 -7.81 5.79
CA ARG A 131 -28.29 -8.38 4.58
C ARG A 131 -26.88 -7.84 4.34
N ASN A 132 -26.64 -6.54 4.52
CA ASN A 132 -25.31 -5.95 4.40
C ASN A 132 -24.38 -6.40 5.53
N LEU A 133 -24.92 -6.57 6.73
CA LEU A 133 -24.18 -7.13 7.86
C LEU A 133 -23.75 -8.58 7.56
N GLU A 134 -24.66 -9.41 7.05
CA GLU A 134 -24.36 -10.80 6.68
C GLU A 134 -23.38 -10.89 5.51
N PHE A 135 -23.51 -10.01 4.52
CA PHE A 135 -22.55 -9.86 3.44
C PHE A 135 -21.14 -9.56 3.99
N LEU A 136 -21.01 -8.58 4.89
CA LEU A 136 -19.73 -8.24 5.50
C LEU A 136 -19.16 -9.42 6.31
N LYS A 137 -19.99 -10.11 7.10
CA LYS A 137 -19.59 -11.31 7.85
C LYS A 137 -19.06 -12.41 6.93
N THR A 138 -19.77 -12.69 5.84
CA THR A 138 -19.38 -13.69 4.83
C THR A 138 -18.03 -13.32 4.18
N GLN A 139 -17.84 -12.05 3.81
CA GLN A 139 -16.58 -11.59 3.22
C GLN A 139 -15.39 -11.74 4.18
N ILE A 140 -15.59 -11.46 5.46
CA ILE A 140 -14.56 -11.61 6.50
C ILE A 140 -14.25 -13.09 6.75
N SER A 141 -15.27 -13.94 6.89
CA SER A 141 -15.04 -15.38 7.11
C SER A 141 -14.32 -16.02 5.92
N SER A 142 -14.69 -15.68 4.68
CA SER A 142 -13.96 -16.13 3.47
C SER A 142 -12.47 -15.74 3.51
N LYS A 143 -12.16 -14.54 4.01
CA LYS A 143 -10.77 -14.07 4.21
C LYS A 143 -10.07 -14.83 5.32
N ASN A 144 -10.73 -15.13 6.44
CA ASN A 144 -10.21 -15.99 7.50
C ASN A 144 -9.86 -17.39 6.95
N GLN A 145 -10.77 -18.01 6.19
CA GLN A 145 -10.52 -19.30 5.55
C GLN A 145 -9.33 -19.24 4.58
N THR A 146 -9.18 -18.13 3.85
CA THR A 146 -8.02 -17.92 2.99
C THR A 146 -6.72 -17.90 3.80
N ILE A 147 -6.67 -17.22 4.96
CA ILE A 147 -5.50 -17.23 5.87
C ILE A 147 -5.17 -18.66 6.29
N ILE A 148 -6.17 -19.41 6.76
CA ILE A 148 -6.00 -20.80 7.22
C ILE A 148 -5.44 -21.67 6.08
N SER A 149 -5.99 -21.51 4.86
CA SER A 149 -5.61 -22.30 3.69
C SER A 149 -4.18 -22.05 3.21
N ILE A 150 -3.58 -20.91 3.55
CA ILE A 150 -2.22 -20.56 3.15
C ILE A 150 -1.18 -21.27 4.03
N PHE A 151 -1.48 -21.53 5.31
CA PHE A 151 -0.50 -22.03 6.26
C PHE A 151 0.26 -23.30 5.83
N PRO A 152 -0.36 -24.31 5.19
CA PRO A 152 0.35 -25.51 4.74
C PRO A 152 1.35 -25.27 3.59
N PHE A 153 1.34 -24.08 2.96
CA PHE A 153 2.06 -23.78 1.73
C PHE A 153 3.05 -22.61 1.91
N PRO A 154 4.25 -22.84 2.46
CA PRO A 154 5.27 -21.80 2.69
C PRO A 154 5.56 -20.88 1.51
N GLU A 155 5.56 -21.41 0.29
CA GLU A 155 5.81 -20.67 -0.94
C GLU A 155 4.75 -19.58 -1.22
N LYS A 156 3.57 -19.70 -0.60
CA LYS A 156 2.47 -18.74 -0.70
C LYS A 156 2.54 -17.63 0.35
N TYR A 157 3.43 -17.72 1.34
CA TYR A 157 3.50 -16.71 2.42
C TYR A 157 3.88 -15.32 1.91
N LYS A 158 4.61 -15.24 0.78
CA LYS A 158 4.90 -13.97 0.09
C LYS A 158 3.65 -13.19 -0.33
N PHE A 159 2.51 -13.85 -0.49
CA PHE A 159 1.24 -13.20 -0.86
C PHE A 159 0.62 -12.44 0.32
N LEU A 160 1.01 -12.76 1.57
CA LEU A 160 0.56 -12.06 2.79
C LEU A 160 1.02 -10.59 2.84
N ASP A 161 2.04 -10.21 2.07
CA ASP A 161 2.52 -8.83 1.99
C ASP A 161 1.76 -7.97 0.98
N ASN A 162 1.11 -8.59 0.00
CA ASN A 162 0.56 -7.88 -1.16
C ASN A 162 -0.92 -8.18 -1.39
N GLU A 163 -1.27 -9.44 -1.58
CA GLU A 163 -2.63 -9.88 -1.96
C GLU A 163 -3.51 -10.11 -0.73
N TYR A 164 -2.92 -10.64 0.35
CA TYR A 164 -3.62 -10.98 1.59
C TYR A 164 -3.19 -10.10 2.76
N LYS A 165 -2.98 -8.80 2.51
CA LYS A 165 -2.49 -7.84 3.52
C LYS A 165 -3.30 -7.83 4.81
N TYR A 166 -4.60 -8.09 4.70
CA TYR A 166 -5.52 -8.19 5.84
C TYR A 166 -5.10 -9.23 6.90
N ALA A 167 -4.35 -10.27 6.50
CA ALA A 167 -3.84 -11.28 7.43
C ALA A 167 -2.86 -10.71 8.46
N ASN A 168 -2.20 -9.61 8.12
CA ASN A 168 -1.22 -8.92 8.96
C ASN A 168 -1.76 -7.59 9.52
N ASP A 169 -3.06 -7.31 9.37
CA ASP A 169 -3.67 -6.04 9.76
C ASP A 169 -4.47 -6.21 11.05
N ILE A 170 -4.09 -5.47 12.09
CA ILE A 170 -4.80 -5.48 13.37
C ILE A 170 -6.25 -4.97 13.25
N GLY A 171 -6.51 -4.04 12.33
CA GLY A 171 -7.84 -3.49 12.07
C GLY A 171 -8.81 -4.54 11.55
N PHE A 172 -8.33 -5.50 10.74
CA PHE A 172 -9.14 -6.60 10.23
C PHE A 172 -9.64 -7.52 11.36
N PHE A 173 -8.79 -7.83 12.35
CA PHE A 173 -9.19 -8.63 13.51
C PHE A 173 -10.00 -7.84 14.53
N GLN A 174 -9.72 -6.54 14.71
CA GLN A 174 -10.55 -5.67 15.55
C GLN A 174 -11.97 -5.50 15.00
N LEU A 175 -12.14 -5.44 13.68
CA LEU A 175 -13.46 -5.38 13.04
C LEU A 175 -14.30 -6.61 13.40
N GLN A 176 -13.72 -7.81 13.42
CA GLN A 176 -14.40 -9.04 13.78
C GLN A 176 -15.00 -8.96 15.20
N SER A 177 -14.23 -8.42 16.15
CA SER A 177 -14.70 -8.21 17.53
C SER A 177 -15.81 -7.17 17.64
N VAL A 178 -15.81 -6.15 16.78
CA VAL A 178 -16.87 -5.14 16.80
C VAL A 178 -18.15 -5.67 16.16
N LEU A 179 -18.04 -6.51 15.14
CA LEU A 179 -19.19 -7.10 14.46
C LEU A 179 -19.91 -8.12 15.33
N ASP A 180 -19.18 -9.18 15.71
CA ASP A 180 -19.73 -10.34 16.42
C ASP A 180 -18.59 -11.24 16.94
N PRO A 181 -18.14 -11.04 18.20
CA PRO A 181 -17.07 -11.85 18.80
C PRO A 181 -17.38 -13.35 18.92
N LEU A 182 -18.64 -13.75 18.96
CA LEU A 182 -18.99 -15.16 19.10
C LEU A 182 -18.96 -15.83 17.73
N PHE A 183 -19.44 -15.15 16.69
CA PHE A 183 -19.46 -15.66 15.32
C PHE A 183 -18.05 -15.98 14.79
N PHE A 184 -17.07 -15.11 15.04
CA PHE A 184 -15.71 -15.29 14.49
C PHE A 184 -14.78 -16.10 15.40
N GLU A 185 -15.20 -16.47 16.61
CA GLU A 185 -14.31 -17.09 17.59
C GLU A 185 -13.63 -18.36 17.07
N GLU A 186 -14.39 -19.23 16.42
CA GLU A 186 -13.85 -20.50 15.91
C GLU A 186 -12.83 -20.28 14.78
N ASP A 187 -13.08 -19.31 13.89
CA ASP A 187 -12.13 -18.92 12.86
C ASP A 187 -10.83 -18.39 13.49
N ILE A 188 -10.94 -17.53 14.51
CA ILE A 188 -9.77 -17.00 15.24
C ILE A 188 -8.98 -18.10 15.93
N ARG A 189 -9.67 -19.05 16.60
CA ARG A 189 -9.05 -20.22 17.22
C ARG A 189 -8.30 -21.05 16.18
N LYS A 190 -8.93 -21.33 15.04
CA LYS A 190 -8.30 -22.07 13.94
C LYS A 190 -7.07 -21.35 13.40
N ILE A 191 -7.14 -20.05 13.12
CA ILE A 191 -5.99 -19.30 12.61
C ILE A 191 -4.83 -19.36 13.62
N ASN A 192 -5.12 -19.13 14.90
CA ASN A 192 -4.14 -19.16 15.98
C ASN A 192 -3.46 -20.53 16.13
N ASN A 193 -4.26 -21.60 16.23
CA ASN A 193 -3.76 -22.96 16.42
C ASN A 193 -2.96 -23.44 15.19
N THR A 194 -3.45 -23.10 14.00
CA THR A 194 -2.76 -23.47 12.75
C THR A 194 -1.43 -22.73 12.65
N SER A 195 -1.36 -21.44 13.04
CA SER A 195 -0.09 -20.69 13.08
C SER A 195 0.96 -21.36 13.98
N ILE A 196 0.54 -21.88 15.14
CA ILE A 196 1.43 -22.62 16.06
C ILE A 196 1.87 -23.96 15.46
N ASN A 197 0.96 -24.69 14.82
CA ASN A 197 1.28 -26.02 14.26
C ASN A 197 2.33 -25.95 13.15
N PHE A 198 2.35 -24.86 12.37
CA PHE A 198 3.34 -24.63 11.33
C PHE A 198 4.59 -23.88 11.81
N GLN A 199 4.80 -23.75 13.13
CA GLN A 199 5.97 -23.06 13.70
C GLN A 199 7.32 -23.73 13.42
N LYS A 200 7.37 -25.03 13.10
CA LYS A 200 8.62 -25.78 12.84
C LYS A 200 9.25 -25.46 11.48
N THR A 201 8.79 -24.39 10.82
CA THR A 201 9.23 -23.93 9.51
C THR A 201 10.46 -23.00 9.59
N ASP A 202 11.01 -22.64 8.43
CA ASP A 202 12.17 -21.76 8.33
C ASP A 202 11.98 -20.38 9.01
N LYS A 203 13.08 -19.64 9.19
CA LYS A 203 13.05 -18.32 9.86
C LYS A 203 12.14 -17.30 9.16
N ARG A 204 12.02 -17.37 7.84
CA ARG A 204 11.19 -16.46 7.03
C ARG A 204 9.71 -16.77 7.22
N ASN A 205 9.33 -18.04 7.31
CA ASN A 205 7.96 -18.45 7.58
C ASN A 205 7.54 -18.05 8.99
N LYS A 206 8.42 -18.24 9.99
CA LYS A 206 8.21 -17.73 11.35
C LYS A 206 7.99 -16.22 11.39
N PHE A 207 8.64 -15.44 10.52
CA PHE A 207 8.39 -14.00 10.42
C PHE A 207 6.95 -13.70 9.99
N TYR A 208 6.43 -14.36 8.96
CA TYR A 208 5.05 -14.17 8.52
C TYR A 208 4.02 -14.67 9.54
N LEU A 209 4.22 -15.87 10.09
CA LEU A 209 3.36 -16.43 11.14
C LEU A 209 3.33 -15.50 12.36
N GLY A 210 4.49 -14.96 12.75
CA GLY A 210 4.60 -14.01 13.86
C GLY A 210 3.81 -12.72 13.63
N ARG A 211 3.80 -12.18 12.41
CA ARG A 211 2.99 -11.01 12.06
C ARG A 211 1.49 -11.29 12.13
N ILE A 212 1.06 -12.46 11.67
CA ILE A 212 -0.33 -12.91 11.79
C ILE A 212 -0.72 -13.02 13.27
N MET A 213 0.10 -13.68 14.10
CA MET A 213 -0.14 -13.80 15.55
C MET A 213 -0.22 -12.44 16.25
N MET A 214 0.64 -11.49 15.85
CA MET A 214 0.59 -10.12 16.36
C MET A 214 -0.69 -9.38 15.93
N ALA A 215 -1.17 -9.59 14.71
CA ALA A 215 -2.38 -8.96 14.20
C ALA A 215 -3.65 -9.54 14.87
N ILE A 216 -3.73 -10.86 15.03
CA ILE A 216 -4.87 -11.56 15.67
C ILE A 216 -5.07 -11.10 17.11
N TYR A 217 -4.00 -10.71 17.81
CA TYR A 217 -4.12 -10.13 19.15
C TYR A 217 -5.05 -8.91 19.23
N GLY A 218 -5.30 -8.23 18.10
CA GLY A 218 -6.33 -7.18 18.02
C GLY A 218 -7.75 -7.67 18.24
N TYR A 219 -8.00 -8.97 18.12
CA TYR A 219 -9.29 -9.60 18.41
C TYR A 219 -9.58 -9.62 19.91
N LYS A 220 -10.68 -8.97 20.29
CA LYS A 220 -11.25 -9.03 21.64
C LYS A 220 -12.38 -10.06 21.67
N THR A 221 -12.30 -10.95 22.66
CA THR A 221 -13.31 -11.98 22.99
C THR A 221 -13.55 -11.94 24.49
N ASP A 222 -14.78 -12.25 24.91
CA ASP A 222 -15.17 -12.40 26.31
C ASP A 222 -14.70 -13.75 26.89
N HIS A 223 -14.33 -14.71 26.02
CA HIS A 223 -13.77 -15.99 26.45
C HIS A 223 -12.32 -15.83 26.91
N LYS A 224 -12.13 -15.70 28.23
CA LYS A 224 -10.84 -15.52 28.90
C LYS A 224 -9.73 -16.46 28.40
N ASN A 225 -10.03 -17.73 28.20
CA ASN A 225 -9.06 -18.72 27.70
C ASN A 225 -8.49 -18.34 26.33
N LEU A 226 -9.34 -17.91 25.38
CA LEU A 226 -8.87 -17.48 24.08
C LEU A 226 -8.07 -16.18 24.21
N ALA A 227 -8.55 -15.21 24.98
CA ALA A 227 -7.85 -13.95 25.21
C ALA A 227 -6.43 -14.16 25.77
N ASP A 228 -6.26 -15.06 26.74
CA ASP A 228 -4.96 -15.37 27.33
C ASP A 228 -4.03 -16.09 26.34
N VAL A 229 -4.56 -17.03 25.54
CA VAL A 229 -3.80 -17.70 24.47
C VAL A 229 -3.33 -16.69 23.42
N LEU A 230 -4.20 -15.79 22.96
CA LEU A 230 -3.83 -14.74 22.00
C LEU A 230 -2.75 -13.81 22.56
N ARG A 231 -2.83 -13.45 23.86
CA ARG A 231 -1.80 -12.62 24.52
C ARG A 231 -0.45 -13.34 24.63
N GLY A 232 -0.44 -14.62 25.00
CA GLY A 232 0.79 -15.41 25.04
C GLY A 232 1.43 -15.51 23.65
N ASN A 233 0.62 -15.80 22.64
CA ASN A 233 1.04 -15.96 21.27
C ASN A 233 1.51 -14.65 20.61
N TYR A 234 0.94 -13.50 20.99
CA TYR A 234 1.46 -12.20 20.61
C TYR A 234 2.95 -12.07 20.94
N SER A 235 3.33 -12.43 22.17
CA SER A 235 4.72 -12.31 22.64
C SER A 235 5.66 -13.24 21.86
N VAL A 236 5.23 -14.48 21.58
CA VAL A 236 5.96 -15.44 20.74
C VAL A 236 6.14 -14.90 19.32
N GLY A 237 5.06 -14.41 18.71
CA GLY A 237 5.09 -13.84 17.36
C GLY A 237 6.01 -12.62 17.25
N ALA A 238 5.94 -11.71 18.23
CA ALA A 238 6.84 -10.55 18.32
C ALA A 238 8.32 -10.97 18.39
N ASN A 239 8.63 -12.01 19.19
CA ASN A 239 9.97 -12.55 19.28
C ASN A 239 10.46 -13.13 17.94
N TRP A 240 9.61 -13.83 17.19
CA TRP A 240 9.98 -14.35 15.86
C TRP A 240 10.25 -13.21 14.86
N VAL A 241 9.39 -12.19 14.85
CA VAL A 241 9.56 -11.02 13.98
C VAL A 241 10.86 -10.28 14.31
N ASN A 242 11.14 -10.06 15.59
CA ASN A 242 12.35 -9.37 16.05
C ASN A 242 13.63 -10.19 15.81
N SER A 243 13.56 -11.50 16.00
CA SER A 243 14.68 -12.42 15.72
C SER A 243 15.03 -12.43 14.23
N TYR A 244 14.02 -12.41 13.34
CA TYR A 244 14.24 -12.34 11.90
C TYR A 244 14.84 -10.99 11.47
N LYS A 245 14.32 -9.88 12.01
CA LYS A 245 14.88 -8.53 11.75
C LYS A 245 16.33 -8.47 12.21
N SER A 246 16.63 -8.86 13.45
CA SER A 246 18.01 -8.86 13.96
C SER A 246 18.95 -9.81 13.20
N SER A 247 18.48 -10.95 12.67
CA SER A 247 19.31 -11.83 11.83
C SER A 247 19.55 -11.29 10.42
N THR A 248 18.57 -10.62 9.82
CA THR A 248 18.72 -9.93 8.52
C THR A 248 19.59 -8.67 8.63
N TYR A 249 19.65 -8.01 9.79
CA TYR A 249 20.60 -6.92 10.06
C TYR A 249 22.04 -7.41 10.32
N LYS A 250 22.26 -8.69 10.65
CA LYS A 250 23.60 -9.25 10.92
C LYS A 250 24.22 -10.03 9.76
N VAL A 251 23.47 -10.42 8.74
CA VAL A 251 23.99 -11.22 7.62
C VAL A 251 23.55 -10.58 6.29
N SER A 252 24.50 -9.85 5.69
CA SER A 252 24.63 -9.59 4.24
C SER A 252 23.51 -8.92 3.41
N ASP A 253 22.40 -8.43 3.97
CA ASP A 253 21.34 -7.75 3.16
C ASP A 253 21.23 -6.23 3.33
N LEU A 254 22.22 -5.60 3.97
CA LEU A 254 22.35 -4.13 4.07
C LEU A 254 22.61 -3.42 2.72
N LYS A 255 22.84 -4.15 1.62
CA LYS A 255 23.00 -3.56 0.27
C LYS A 255 21.73 -3.56 -0.59
N HIS A 256 20.73 -4.41 -0.30
CA HIS A 256 19.51 -4.48 -1.13
C HIS A 256 18.24 -4.00 -0.42
N VAL A 257 18.14 -4.16 0.90
CA VAL A 257 16.95 -3.72 1.65
C VAL A 257 16.94 -2.20 1.86
N ARG A 258 18.10 -1.55 2.06
CA ARG A 258 18.15 -0.07 2.14
C ARG A 258 17.80 0.65 0.84
N TYR A 259 18.02 0.02 -0.31
CA TYR A 259 17.63 0.62 -1.60
C TYR A 259 16.11 0.57 -1.80
N PHE A 260 15.47 -0.52 -1.35
CA PHE A 260 14.01 -0.68 -1.44
C PHE A 260 13.24 0.04 -0.32
N ASP A 261 13.81 0.18 0.88
CA ASP A 261 13.17 0.89 1.99
C ASP A 261 13.27 2.41 1.87
N LEU A 262 14.33 2.95 1.24
CA LEU A 262 14.28 4.36 0.82
C LEU A 262 13.17 4.57 -0.22
N LEU A 263 13.06 3.70 -1.23
CA LEU A 263 12.03 3.80 -2.26
C LEU A 263 10.60 3.60 -1.71
N SER A 264 10.41 2.75 -0.70
CA SER A 264 9.10 2.52 -0.06
C SER A 264 8.71 3.67 0.88
N TYR A 265 9.67 4.27 1.59
CA TYR A 265 9.46 5.50 2.37
C TYR A 265 9.05 6.69 1.48
N PHE A 266 9.60 6.79 0.27
CA PHE A 266 9.18 7.81 -0.72
C PHE A 266 7.91 7.43 -1.51
N SER A 267 7.43 6.18 -1.42
CA SER A 267 6.23 5.74 -2.15
C SER A 267 4.93 6.31 -1.56
N HIS A 268 4.92 6.64 -0.26
CA HIS A 268 3.70 6.94 0.50
C HIS A 268 3.21 8.40 0.51
N ARG A 269 3.86 9.34 -0.19
CA ARG A 269 3.33 10.71 -0.36
C ARG A 269 2.91 11.00 -1.80
N LYS A 270 1.74 11.64 -1.94
CA LYS A 270 0.91 11.74 -3.13
C LYS A 270 1.30 12.89 -4.08
N THR A 271 2.59 13.11 -4.32
CA THR A 271 3.06 14.20 -5.19
C THR A 271 4.07 13.69 -6.22
N THR A 272 3.54 13.21 -7.35
CA THR A 272 4.28 12.62 -8.48
C THR A 272 5.38 13.54 -9.04
N LYS A 273 5.16 14.86 -9.10
CA LYS A 273 6.18 15.82 -9.57
C LYS A 273 7.42 15.91 -8.66
N THR A 274 7.23 15.91 -7.34
CA THR A 274 8.36 15.91 -6.38
C THR A 274 9.15 14.61 -6.41
N LYS A 275 8.51 13.47 -6.73
CA LYS A 275 9.19 12.17 -6.86
C LYS A 275 10.15 12.14 -8.05
N GLU A 276 9.71 12.67 -9.19
CA GLU A 276 10.55 12.79 -10.39
C GLU A 276 11.73 13.72 -10.14
N ILE A 277 11.50 14.86 -9.47
CA ILE A 277 12.55 15.83 -9.12
C ILE A 277 13.57 15.23 -8.16
N ILE A 278 13.16 14.50 -7.12
CA ILE A 278 14.08 13.87 -6.16
C ILE A 278 14.93 12.79 -6.83
N ILE A 279 14.34 11.96 -7.69
CA ILE A 279 15.08 10.95 -8.45
C ILE A 279 16.05 11.62 -9.43
N LEU A 280 15.64 12.69 -10.10
CA LEU A 280 16.51 13.47 -10.98
C LEU A 280 17.69 14.08 -10.21
N ILE A 281 17.44 14.65 -9.02
CA ILE A 281 18.46 15.20 -8.13
C ILE A 281 19.43 14.09 -7.66
N MET A 282 18.94 12.89 -7.33
CA MET A 282 19.81 11.77 -6.95
C MET A 282 20.66 11.28 -8.12
N ILE A 283 20.09 11.23 -9.34
CA ILE A 283 20.81 10.83 -10.56
C ILE A 283 21.88 11.88 -10.89
N TYR A 284 21.53 13.17 -10.89
CA TYR A 284 22.49 14.26 -11.11
C TYR A 284 23.54 14.34 -10.00
N GLY A 285 23.16 14.11 -8.74
CA GLY A 285 24.09 14.05 -7.61
C GLY A 285 25.08 12.89 -7.73
N MET A 286 24.62 11.72 -8.18
CA MET A 286 25.51 10.59 -8.47
C MET A 286 26.42 10.87 -9.67
N LEU A 287 25.91 11.51 -10.73
CA LEU A 287 26.70 11.96 -11.88
C LEU A 287 27.78 12.97 -11.48
N ILE A 288 27.44 13.94 -10.62
CA ILE A 288 28.40 14.91 -10.10
C ILE A 288 29.43 14.21 -9.23
N LEU A 289 29.07 13.18 -8.45
CA LEU A 289 30.00 12.44 -7.59
C LEU A 289 30.88 11.44 -8.35
N THR A 290 30.40 10.85 -9.44
CA THR A 290 31.21 9.97 -10.31
C THR A 290 32.17 10.76 -11.18
N VAL A 291 31.77 11.98 -11.56
CA VAL A 291 32.57 12.86 -12.40
C VAL A 291 33.49 13.76 -11.57
N SER A 292 33.14 14.18 -10.35
CA SER A 292 33.95 15.13 -9.56
C SER A 292 35.42 14.74 -9.31
N PRO A 293 35.82 13.46 -9.18
CA PRO A 293 37.23 13.09 -8.99
C PRO A 293 38.10 13.39 -10.22
N PHE A 294 37.50 13.51 -11.41
CA PHE A 294 38.21 13.82 -12.65
C PHE A 294 38.34 15.33 -12.93
N PHE A 295 37.75 16.20 -12.10
CA PHE A 295 37.47 17.61 -12.44
C PHE A 295 37.97 18.64 -11.43
N ILE A 296 39.24 18.54 -11.02
CA ILE A 296 39.86 19.62 -10.25
C ILE A 296 40.30 20.80 -11.15
N ARG A 297 40.20 20.75 -12.50
CA ARG A 297 40.77 21.84 -13.33
C ARG A 297 40.05 22.39 -14.59
N ASP A 298 39.13 21.70 -15.28
CA ASP A 298 38.54 22.30 -16.52
C ASP A 298 37.12 21.81 -16.90
N TYR A 299 36.19 22.75 -17.08
CA TYR A 299 34.76 22.50 -17.35
C TYR A 299 34.47 21.95 -18.77
N LYS A 300 35.39 22.11 -19.73
CA LYS A 300 35.23 21.62 -21.11
C LYS A 300 35.21 20.10 -21.21
N PHE A 301 35.87 19.40 -20.28
CA PHE A 301 35.86 17.95 -20.24
C PHE A 301 34.49 17.37 -19.78
N LEU A 302 33.64 18.17 -19.13
CA LEU A 302 32.35 17.71 -18.59
C LEU A 302 31.39 17.37 -19.73
N GLY A 303 31.31 18.26 -20.72
CA GLY A 303 30.51 18.03 -21.92
C GLY A 303 30.97 16.81 -22.72
N LEU A 304 32.29 16.61 -22.83
CA LEU A 304 32.86 15.44 -23.52
C LEU A 304 32.57 14.14 -22.77
N ALA A 305 32.70 14.13 -21.44
CA ALA A 305 32.41 12.97 -20.60
C ALA A 305 30.94 12.56 -20.66
N LEU A 306 30.03 13.53 -20.54
CA LEU A 306 28.58 13.30 -20.70
C LEU A 306 28.24 12.78 -22.10
N LEU A 307 28.91 13.29 -23.13
CA LEU A 307 28.72 12.82 -24.51
C LEU A 307 29.23 11.39 -24.71
N VAL A 308 30.40 11.05 -24.18
CA VAL A 308 30.95 9.68 -24.22
C VAL A 308 30.06 8.71 -23.44
N GLU A 309 29.59 9.11 -22.27
CA GLU A 309 28.67 8.30 -21.45
C GLU A 309 27.34 8.08 -22.18
N PHE A 310 26.81 9.11 -22.83
CA PHE A 310 25.60 9.01 -23.65
C PHE A 310 25.80 8.07 -24.86
N ILE A 311 26.94 8.15 -25.53
CA ILE A 311 27.29 7.24 -26.65
C ILE A 311 27.40 5.79 -26.13
N LEU A 312 28.10 5.57 -25.02
CA LEU A 312 28.21 4.25 -24.40
C LEU A 312 26.85 3.73 -23.97
N TYR A 313 25.97 4.59 -23.45
CA TYR A 313 24.59 4.22 -23.15
C TYR A 313 23.88 3.73 -24.40
N LEU A 314 23.91 4.46 -25.51
CA LEU A 314 23.27 4.03 -26.76
C LEU A 314 23.80 2.66 -27.24
N ILE A 315 25.11 2.43 -27.15
CA ILE A 315 25.75 1.16 -27.57
C ILE A 315 25.32 -0.01 -26.66
N PHE A 316 25.37 0.19 -25.34
CA PHE A 316 25.07 -0.87 -24.37
C PHE A 316 23.58 -1.06 -24.09
N ASN A 317 22.72 -0.10 -24.45
CA ASN A 317 21.28 -0.14 -24.19
C ASN A 317 20.63 -1.41 -24.77
N LYS A 318 21.07 -1.87 -25.95
CA LYS A 318 20.53 -3.09 -26.58
C LYS A 318 20.90 -4.39 -25.84
N LYS A 319 22.03 -4.41 -25.14
CA LYS A 319 22.48 -5.56 -24.32
C LYS A 319 21.84 -5.51 -22.93
N LEU A 320 21.76 -4.31 -22.34
CA LEU A 320 21.13 -4.05 -21.04
C LEU A 320 19.61 -4.26 -21.09
N SER A 321 18.95 -3.89 -22.20
CA SER A 321 17.52 -4.11 -22.42
C SER A 321 17.12 -5.59 -22.38
N LYS A 322 17.96 -6.48 -22.93
CA LYS A 322 17.75 -7.93 -22.87
C LYS A 322 17.84 -8.47 -21.44
N ASN A 323 18.72 -7.89 -20.61
CA ASN A 323 18.82 -8.27 -19.20
C ASN A 323 17.61 -7.77 -18.40
N PHE A 324 17.10 -6.58 -18.69
CA PHE A 324 15.86 -6.07 -18.09
C PHE A 324 14.65 -6.96 -18.43
N GLU A 325 14.49 -7.35 -19.70
CA GLU A 325 13.39 -8.21 -20.14
C GLU A 325 13.42 -9.60 -19.50
N LYS A 326 14.61 -10.15 -19.20
CA LYS A 326 14.75 -11.40 -18.43
C LYS A 326 14.27 -11.26 -16.97
N HIS A 327 14.34 -10.06 -16.39
CA HIS A 327 14.00 -9.80 -14.99
C HIS A 327 12.59 -9.21 -14.81
N SER A 328 11.97 -8.64 -15.85
CA SER A 328 10.62 -8.08 -15.81
C SER A 328 9.58 -9.07 -16.36
N LYS A 329 9.08 -9.98 -15.52
CA LYS A 329 8.02 -10.96 -15.88
C LYS A 329 6.57 -10.45 -15.70
N THR A 330 6.34 -9.16 -15.46
CA THR A 330 4.99 -8.62 -15.23
C THR A 330 4.39 -7.99 -16.49
N GLN A 331 3.19 -8.44 -16.85
CA GLN A 331 2.60 -8.26 -18.18
C GLN A 331 1.70 -7.01 -18.34
N ASN A 332 1.44 -6.19 -17.30
CA ASN A 332 0.34 -5.19 -17.36
C ASN A 332 0.67 -3.74 -16.96
N ASP A 333 1.92 -3.28 -17.00
CA ASP A 333 2.21 -1.86 -16.72
C ASP A 333 2.13 -0.98 -17.99
N PHE A 334 1.46 0.17 -17.87
CA PHE A 334 1.33 1.23 -18.88
C PHE A 334 2.65 1.51 -19.64
N SER A 335 2.54 1.69 -20.96
CA SER A 335 3.68 1.67 -21.89
C SER A 335 4.77 2.72 -21.60
N PHE A 336 4.41 3.90 -21.09
CA PHE A 336 5.36 4.96 -20.78
C PHE A 336 6.16 4.68 -19.51
N TYR A 337 5.50 4.26 -18.43
CA TYR A 337 6.16 3.95 -17.16
C TYR A 337 7.13 2.78 -17.29
N ARG A 338 6.77 1.76 -18.09
CA ARG A 338 7.67 0.65 -18.41
C ARG A 338 8.90 1.11 -19.20
N LYS A 339 8.75 2.02 -20.17
CA LYS A 339 9.86 2.59 -20.93
C LYS A 339 10.79 3.41 -20.03
N PHE A 340 10.23 4.24 -19.14
CA PHE A 340 11.01 5.03 -18.20
C PHE A 340 11.77 4.13 -17.21
N LYS A 341 11.11 3.13 -16.61
CA LYS A 341 11.75 2.18 -15.69
C LYS A 341 12.88 1.39 -16.36
N LYS A 342 12.68 0.98 -17.62
CA LYS A 342 13.71 0.32 -18.45
C LYS A 342 14.89 1.25 -18.72
N PHE A 343 14.61 2.51 -19.06
CA PHE A 343 15.63 3.54 -19.30
C PHE A 343 16.49 3.76 -18.05
N THR A 344 15.86 4.00 -16.90
CA THR A 344 16.54 4.25 -15.62
C THR A 344 17.36 3.04 -15.15
N TYR A 345 16.81 1.82 -15.27
CA TYR A 345 17.54 0.60 -14.92
C TYR A 345 18.80 0.41 -15.78
N ASN A 346 18.67 0.59 -17.10
CA ASN A 346 19.81 0.48 -18.01
C ASN A 346 20.85 1.58 -17.72
N PHE A 347 20.41 2.79 -17.40
CA PHE A 347 21.28 3.93 -17.12
C PHE A 347 22.10 3.73 -15.85
N ILE A 348 21.48 3.24 -14.77
CA ILE A 348 22.14 2.92 -13.50
C ILE A 348 23.17 1.79 -13.70
N ASN A 349 22.80 0.72 -14.42
CA ASN A 349 23.72 -0.39 -14.65
C ASN A 349 24.95 0.01 -15.48
N LEU A 350 24.76 0.88 -16.48
CA LEU A 350 25.88 1.44 -17.23
C LEU A 350 26.80 2.25 -16.32
N ASN A 351 26.23 3.14 -15.49
CA ASN A 351 26.99 3.97 -14.56
C ASN A 351 27.80 3.12 -13.56
N LEU A 352 27.20 2.07 -13.01
CA LEU A 352 27.91 1.13 -12.14
C LEU A 352 29.04 0.41 -12.86
N PHE A 353 28.82 -0.01 -14.10
CA PHE A 353 29.86 -0.63 -14.91
C PHE A 353 31.02 0.33 -15.18
N LEU A 354 30.73 1.57 -15.59
CA LEU A 354 31.74 2.59 -15.84
C LEU A 354 32.51 2.96 -14.58
N LEU A 355 31.84 3.03 -13.42
CA LEU A 355 32.49 3.25 -12.13
C LEU A 355 33.47 2.13 -11.79
N ILE A 356 33.07 0.86 -11.99
CA ILE A 356 33.96 -0.29 -11.76
C ILE A 356 35.18 -0.21 -12.69
N VAL A 357 34.98 0.08 -13.97
CA VAL A 357 36.07 0.24 -14.94
C VAL A 357 37.02 1.37 -14.53
N ALA A 358 36.48 2.53 -14.12
CA ALA A 358 37.28 3.66 -13.66
C ALA A 358 38.11 3.31 -12.41
N ILE A 359 37.53 2.61 -11.44
CA ILE A 359 38.24 2.11 -10.26
C ILE A 359 39.36 1.14 -10.67
N CYS A 360 39.09 0.21 -11.59
CA CYS A 360 40.12 -0.71 -12.09
C CYS A 360 41.27 0.03 -12.77
N ILE A 361 40.98 1.01 -13.63
CA ILE A 361 42.00 1.84 -14.28
C ILE A 361 42.83 2.59 -13.23
N LEU A 362 42.19 3.20 -12.24
CA LEU A 362 42.87 3.94 -11.17
C LEU A 362 43.79 3.02 -10.35
N ILE A 363 43.35 1.81 -10.03
CA ILE A 363 44.17 0.80 -9.36
C ILE A 363 45.38 0.45 -10.24
N ILE A 364 45.17 0.19 -11.54
CA ILE A 364 46.26 -0.15 -12.48
C ILE A 364 47.27 1.00 -12.56
N VAL A 365 46.81 2.24 -12.76
CA VAL A 365 47.69 3.42 -12.84
C VAL A 365 48.46 3.61 -11.54
N THR A 366 47.81 3.44 -10.38
CA THR A 366 48.47 3.54 -9.07
C THR A 366 49.53 2.46 -8.89
N VAL A 367 49.23 1.22 -9.30
CA VAL A 367 50.19 0.09 -9.28
C VAL A 367 51.37 0.38 -10.21
N VAL A 368 51.13 0.81 -11.45
CA VAL A 368 52.21 1.16 -12.39
C VAL A 368 53.07 2.30 -11.85
N ALA A 369 52.45 3.37 -11.32
CA ALA A 369 53.17 4.50 -10.73
C ALA A 369 54.00 4.09 -9.51
N THR A 370 53.48 3.21 -8.64
CA THR A 370 54.24 2.70 -7.48
C THR A 370 55.38 1.77 -7.89
N LEU A 371 55.20 0.95 -8.92
CA LEU A 371 56.26 0.10 -9.48
C LEU A 371 57.39 0.94 -10.11
N ILE A 372 57.06 2.07 -10.73
CA ILE A 372 58.06 3.01 -11.28
C ILE A 372 58.79 3.77 -10.15
N ALA A 373 58.05 4.23 -9.13
CA ALA A 373 58.62 5.04 -8.05
C ALA A 373 59.48 4.23 -7.05
N VAL A 374 59.15 2.95 -6.84
CA VAL A 374 59.86 2.08 -5.89
C VAL A 374 60.16 0.73 -6.57
N PRO A 375 61.30 0.59 -7.28
CA PRO A 375 61.59 -0.61 -8.07
C PRO A 375 61.62 -1.91 -7.26
N HIS A 376 61.96 -1.82 -5.97
CA HIS A 376 62.02 -2.98 -5.06
C HIS A 376 60.63 -3.54 -4.73
N SER A 377 59.55 -2.78 -4.98
CA SER A 377 58.17 -3.24 -4.83
C SER A 377 57.79 -4.30 -5.87
N ILE A 378 58.46 -4.34 -7.02
CA ILE A 378 58.25 -5.36 -8.08
C ILE A 378 58.55 -6.77 -7.54
N VAL A 379 59.62 -6.91 -6.74
CA VAL A 379 60.01 -8.21 -6.15
C VAL A 379 58.96 -8.67 -5.13
N ILE A 380 58.48 -7.76 -4.28
CA ILE A 380 57.47 -8.06 -3.26
C ILE A 380 56.12 -8.43 -3.92
N PHE A 381 55.72 -7.69 -4.95
CA PHE A 381 54.48 -7.97 -5.69
C PHE A 381 54.56 -9.28 -6.46
N GLY A 382 55.71 -9.59 -7.06
CA GLY A 382 55.99 -10.87 -7.71
C GLY A 382 55.90 -12.05 -6.73
N VAL A 383 56.44 -11.93 -5.52
CA VAL A 383 56.33 -12.96 -4.47
C VAL A 383 54.88 -13.15 -4.01
N LEU A 384 54.10 -12.06 -3.90
CA LEU A 384 52.69 -12.12 -3.51
C LEU A 384 51.81 -12.78 -4.58
N ILE A 385 52.00 -12.43 -5.86
CA ILE A 385 51.29 -13.05 -6.98
C ILE A 385 51.67 -14.53 -7.09
N TYR A 386 52.96 -14.87 -6.96
CA TYR A 386 53.42 -16.26 -6.96
C TYR A 386 52.78 -17.09 -5.83
N LYS A 387 52.69 -16.52 -4.61
CA LYS A 387 51.99 -17.18 -3.48
C LYS A 387 50.49 -17.35 -3.75
N LEU A 388 49.83 -16.36 -4.34
CA LEU A 388 48.41 -16.43 -4.68
C LEU A 388 48.12 -17.50 -5.73
N ILE A 389 48.90 -17.54 -6.81
CA ILE A 389 48.77 -18.55 -7.89
C ILE A 389 49.06 -19.96 -7.34
N ARG A 390 50.11 -20.11 -6.51
CA ARG A 390 50.45 -21.41 -5.89
C ARG A 390 49.35 -21.92 -4.95
N ASN A 391 48.68 -21.02 -4.24
CA ASN A 391 47.55 -21.40 -3.36
C ASN A 391 46.27 -21.69 -4.15
N PHE A 392 46.08 -21.07 -5.31
CA PHE A 392 44.96 -21.35 -6.19
C PHE A 392 45.10 -22.72 -6.87
N ASN A 393 46.30 -23.11 -7.30
CA ASN A 393 46.56 -24.42 -7.91
C ASN A 393 46.58 -25.61 -6.92
N LYS A 394 46.41 -25.34 -5.61
CA LYS A 394 46.31 -26.36 -4.56
C LYS A 394 44.88 -26.66 -4.12
N ARG A 395 43.90 -25.91 -4.64
CA ARG A 395 42.47 -26.21 -4.53
C ARG A 395 41.98 -26.72 -5.87
#